data_AF-A0A9P1DJV5-F1
#
_entry.id   AF-A0A9P1DJV5-F1
#
_cell.length_a   1.000
_cell.length_b   1.000
_cell.length_c   1.000
_cell.angle_alpha   90.00
_cell.angle_beta   90.00
_cell.angle_gamma   90.00
#
_symmetry.space_group_name_H-M   'P 1'
#
loop_
_entity.id
_entity.type
_entity.pdbx_description
1 polymer ?
#
loop_
_entity_poly.entity_id
_entity_poly.type
_entity_poly.pdbx_seq_one_letter_code
_entity_poly.pdbx_strand_id
1 'polypeptide(L)'
;GTSICILMWHAFACFFFANNVVGAQFVVRDPVKIDHAVSVRLKDGRDVEIVTRSDFSTGLPVFEVQDLLTEEECAAIRSAAPSSMMEESLTDNDDKGQPISPRKAAKMFKDLDENRDKALDAEEIAQFFREAFDLVDFTWDFLTPRVPNLTKTNTKVRKQEFIATNWNQLFADAKKLHPEWFARHSRQTWMMYSEHSFLQSVLDNVAAVTGLSETLVRETAESMQVLVYPPNGGHYSCHHDTAPDYPDDARFMTVFFFLNDVTEGGETVLFGTDLNGTYGKERALQGEEVWGEIESRCQSVASCPRNGTMPPPFSTALAVKPRRGTALFWYNMAIDSKGQPGRFYWSSIHGGCPTRSEEKWAANIWLHNTRQSEEDCGAGTLAVEK
;
A
#
# COMPACT_ATOMS: atom_id res chain seq x y z
N GLY A 1 53.65 14.29 33.08
CA GLY A 1 52.78 15.40 32.67
C GLY A 1 52.01 14.97 31.46
N THR A 2 50.89 14.30 31.68
CA THR A 2 50.01 13.74 30.66
C THR A 2 48.80 14.66 30.56
N SER A 3 48.71 15.43 29.47
CA SER A 3 47.52 16.23 29.17
C SER A 3 46.56 15.37 28.34
N ILE A 4 45.49 14.96 28.97
CA ILE A 4 44.32 14.32 28.39
C ILE A 4 43.48 15.44 27.76
N CYS A 5 43.37 15.46 26.43
CA CYS A 5 42.35 16.24 25.74
C CYS A 5 41.00 15.55 25.93
N ILE A 6 40.16 16.13 26.78
CA ILE A 6 38.75 15.77 26.91
C ILE A 6 38.02 16.39 25.71
N LEU A 7 37.77 15.59 24.68
CA LEU A 7 36.80 15.89 23.64
C LEU A 7 35.41 15.65 24.25
N MET A 8 34.71 16.74 24.58
CA MET A 8 33.28 16.72 24.87
C MET A 8 32.52 16.29 23.62
N TRP A 9 32.17 15.02 23.54
CA TRP A 9 31.07 14.57 22.69
C TRP A 9 29.77 15.05 23.33
N HIS A 10 29.18 16.11 22.79
CA HIS A 10 27.75 16.34 22.96
C HIS A 10 27.03 15.26 22.16
N ALA A 11 26.71 14.15 22.81
CA ALA A 11 25.68 13.26 22.33
C ALA A 11 24.35 14.05 22.39
N PHE A 12 23.91 14.57 21.23
CA PHE A 12 22.51 14.87 21.04
C PHE A 12 21.77 13.53 21.09
N ALA A 13 21.36 13.13 22.29
CA ALA A 13 20.29 12.17 22.43
C ALA A 13 19.06 12.82 21.80
N CYS A 14 18.71 12.42 20.58
CA CYS A 14 17.34 12.56 20.11
C CYS A 14 16.49 11.70 21.04
N PHE A 15 16.01 12.32 22.11
CA PHE A 15 14.87 11.81 22.84
C PHE A 15 13.72 11.78 21.84
N PHE A 16 13.37 10.58 21.36
CA PHE A 16 12.05 10.30 20.82
C PHE A 16 11.04 10.60 21.93
N PHE A 17 10.62 11.86 22.03
CA PHE A 17 9.35 12.15 22.67
C PHE A 17 8.30 11.51 21.77
N ALA A 18 7.45 10.66 22.35
CA ALA A 18 6.26 10.20 21.64
C ALA A 18 5.54 11.43 21.08
N ASN A 19 5.48 11.55 19.75
CA ASN A 19 4.76 12.58 19.00
C ASN A 19 3.23 12.36 19.13
N ASN A 20 2.78 12.00 20.33
CA ASN A 20 1.38 11.87 20.66
C ASN A 20 0.73 13.23 20.48
N VAL A 21 -0.32 13.29 19.66
CA VAL A 21 -1.15 14.49 19.55
C VAL A 21 -1.90 14.64 20.87
N VAL A 22 -1.37 15.47 21.78
CA VAL A 22 -1.90 15.63 23.13
C VAL A 22 -3.36 16.11 23.06
N GLY A 23 -4.28 15.28 23.55
CA GLY A 23 -5.72 15.58 23.53
C GLY A 23 -6.44 15.24 22.21
N ALA A 24 -5.78 14.55 21.27
CA ALA A 24 -6.45 14.04 20.08
C ALA A 24 -7.48 12.97 20.43
N GLN A 25 -8.68 13.14 19.88
CA GLN A 25 -9.74 12.15 19.91
C GLN A 25 -9.94 11.64 18.49
N PHE A 26 -9.46 10.44 18.21
CA PHE A 26 -9.76 9.77 16.95
C PHE A 26 -11.20 9.28 16.97
N VAL A 27 -11.85 9.34 15.81
CA VAL A 27 -13.21 8.86 15.64
C VAL A 27 -13.29 7.91 14.46
N VAL A 28 -14.12 6.88 14.62
CA VAL A 28 -14.54 5.99 13.54
C VAL A 28 -15.98 6.35 13.21
N ARG A 29 -16.24 6.73 11.96
CA ARG A 29 -17.58 7.05 11.49
C ARG A 29 -18.47 5.81 11.61
N ASP A 30 -19.67 5.97 12.16
CA ASP A 30 -20.65 4.89 12.20
C ASP A 30 -21.11 4.55 10.77
N PRO A 31 -20.85 3.32 10.27
CA PRO A 31 -21.31 2.93 8.95
C PRO A 31 -22.82 2.81 8.85
N VAL A 32 -23.55 2.65 9.97
CA VAL A 32 -24.98 2.40 10.06
C VAL A 32 -25.42 1.09 9.38
N LYS A 33 -25.35 1.04 8.05
CA LYS A 33 -25.52 -0.15 7.20
C LYS A 33 -25.02 0.15 5.79
N ILE A 34 -24.73 -0.89 5.02
CA ILE A 34 -24.47 -0.78 3.57
C ILE A 34 -25.59 0.00 2.87
N ASP A 35 -25.19 0.85 1.94
CA ASP A 35 -25.99 1.79 1.16
C ASP A 35 -26.67 2.91 1.98
N HIS A 36 -26.34 3.05 3.27
CA HIS A 36 -26.71 4.26 4.00
C HIS A 36 -25.95 5.46 3.43
N ALA A 37 -26.69 6.54 3.15
CA ALA A 37 -26.15 7.80 2.65
C ALA A 37 -26.45 8.94 3.63
N VAL A 38 -25.48 9.82 3.82
CA VAL A 38 -25.61 11.02 4.66
C VAL A 38 -24.96 12.22 3.99
N SER A 39 -25.69 13.33 3.91
CA SER A 39 -25.21 14.59 3.34
C SER A 39 -24.31 15.33 4.34
N VAL A 40 -23.17 15.82 3.85
CA VAL A 40 -22.25 16.68 4.58
C VAL A 40 -21.98 17.94 3.79
N ARG A 41 -22.12 19.10 4.44
CA ARG A 41 -21.82 20.42 3.87
C ARG A 41 -20.32 20.69 4.01
N LEU A 42 -19.64 20.89 2.88
CA LEU A 42 -18.23 21.26 2.82
C LEU A 42 -18.04 22.77 3.05
N LYS A 43 -16.82 23.19 3.39
CA LYS A 43 -16.49 24.61 3.63
C LYS A 43 -16.63 25.49 2.40
N ASP A 44 -16.44 24.92 1.22
CA ASP A 44 -16.64 25.61 -0.06
C ASP A 44 -18.13 25.78 -0.42
N GLY A 45 -19.04 25.27 0.42
CA GLY A 45 -20.47 25.39 0.25
C GLY A 45 -21.09 24.32 -0.64
N ARG A 46 -20.34 23.29 -1.06
CA ARG A 46 -20.93 22.10 -1.70
C ARG A 46 -21.54 21.17 -0.64
N ASP A 47 -22.58 20.45 -1.03
CA ASP A 47 -23.06 19.28 -0.28
C ASP A 47 -22.59 18.02 -0.99
N VAL A 48 -21.99 17.10 -0.24
CA VAL A 48 -21.56 15.79 -0.73
C VAL A 48 -22.25 14.70 0.06
N GLU A 49 -22.53 13.56 -0.58
CA GLU A 49 -23.07 12.38 0.09
C GLU A 49 -21.96 11.39 0.43
N ILE A 50 -21.94 10.98 1.69
CA ILE A 50 -21.10 9.89 2.17
C ILE A 50 -21.94 8.62 2.13
N VAL A 51 -21.56 7.66 1.30
CA VAL A 51 -22.24 6.38 1.14
C VAL A 51 -21.44 5.27 1.80
N THR A 52 -22.05 4.54 2.72
CA THR A 52 -21.46 3.32 3.30
C THR A 52 -21.46 2.22 2.26
N ARG A 53 -20.28 1.81 1.80
CA ARG A 53 -20.12 0.72 0.81
C ARG A 53 -19.86 -0.64 1.44
N SER A 54 -19.40 -0.63 2.69
CA SER A 54 -19.07 -1.81 3.49
C SER A 54 -19.18 -1.41 4.96
N ASP A 55 -19.56 -2.34 5.84
CA ASP A 55 -19.73 -2.09 7.28
C ASP A 55 -19.09 -3.19 8.15
N PHE A 56 -19.25 -3.10 9.48
CA PHE A 56 -18.68 -4.07 10.40
C PHE A 56 -19.20 -5.50 10.22
N SER A 57 -20.37 -5.71 9.61
CA SER A 57 -20.89 -7.05 9.30
C SER A 57 -20.14 -7.73 8.16
N THR A 58 -19.53 -6.94 7.29
CA THR A 58 -18.73 -7.38 6.14
C THR A 58 -17.23 -7.39 6.40
N GLY A 59 -16.83 -6.95 7.59
CA GLY A 59 -15.47 -7.04 8.12
C GLY A 59 -14.68 -5.74 8.14
N LEU A 60 -14.99 -4.78 7.28
CA LEU A 60 -14.34 -3.47 7.26
C LEU A 60 -15.35 -2.38 6.88
N PRO A 61 -15.53 -1.32 7.67
CA PRO A 61 -16.23 -0.13 7.23
C PRO A 61 -15.49 0.58 6.09
N VAL A 62 -16.18 0.81 4.98
CA VAL A 62 -15.64 1.53 3.80
C VAL A 62 -16.69 2.52 3.34
N PHE A 63 -16.26 3.76 3.10
CA PHE A 63 -17.12 4.85 2.68
C PHE A 63 -16.70 5.38 1.32
N GLU A 64 -17.66 5.73 0.49
CA GLU A 64 -17.45 6.40 -0.79
C GLU A 64 -18.09 7.78 -0.75
N VAL A 65 -17.35 8.78 -1.22
CA VAL A 65 -17.81 10.16 -1.37
C VAL A 65 -17.53 10.60 -2.79
N GLN A 66 -18.59 10.71 -3.59
CA GLN A 66 -18.47 11.22 -4.95
C GLN A 66 -18.29 12.73 -4.93
N ASP A 67 -17.50 13.23 -5.88
CA ASP A 67 -17.24 14.65 -6.06
C ASP A 67 -16.67 15.32 -4.80
N LEU A 68 -15.89 14.60 -3.98
CA LEU A 68 -15.20 15.20 -2.84
C LEU A 68 -14.16 16.23 -3.32
N LEU A 69 -13.41 15.86 -4.38
CA LEU A 69 -12.57 16.79 -5.12
C LEU A 69 -13.34 17.36 -6.31
N THR A 70 -13.13 18.64 -6.59
CA THR A 70 -13.63 19.24 -7.84
C THR A 70 -12.79 18.81 -9.05
N GLU A 71 -13.30 19.06 -10.27
CA GLU A 71 -12.52 18.83 -11.47
C GLU A 71 -11.23 19.67 -11.51
N GLU A 72 -11.30 20.91 -11.01
CA GLU A 72 -10.18 21.82 -10.91
C GLU A 72 -9.14 21.34 -9.89
N GLU A 73 -9.56 20.81 -8.74
CA GLU A 73 -8.65 20.22 -7.75
C GLU A 73 -7.97 18.98 -8.32
N CYS A 74 -8.70 18.08 -9.00
CA CYS A 74 -8.09 16.95 -9.69
C CYS A 74 -7.07 17.40 -10.75
N ALA A 75 -7.38 18.42 -11.54
CA ALA A 75 -6.46 18.97 -12.54
C ALA A 75 -5.22 19.61 -11.90
N ALA A 76 -5.39 20.34 -10.79
CA ALA A 76 -4.31 20.98 -10.06
C ALA A 76 -3.33 19.96 -9.47
N ILE A 77 -3.83 18.89 -8.83
CA ILE A 77 -2.99 17.78 -8.32
C ILE A 77 -2.18 17.16 -9.46
N ARG A 78 -2.83 16.81 -10.57
CA ARG A 78 -2.18 16.19 -11.73
C ARG A 78 -1.13 17.11 -12.37
N SER A 79 -1.39 18.42 -12.42
CA SER A 79 -0.46 19.39 -12.96
C SER A 79 0.75 19.62 -12.06
N ALA A 80 0.58 19.53 -10.75
CA ALA A 80 1.65 19.69 -9.77
C ALA A 80 2.53 18.43 -9.63
N ALA A 81 2.06 17.28 -10.13
CA ALA A 81 2.77 16.02 -10.18
C ALA A 81 3.12 15.60 -11.63
N PRO A 82 3.96 16.35 -12.36
CA PRO A 82 4.32 15.98 -13.73
C PRO A 82 5.11 14.66 -13.76
N SER A 83 4.99 13.91 -14.85
CA SER A 83 5.69 12.63 -15.04
C SER A 83 7.22 12.71 -14.84
N SER A 84 7.84 13.88 -15.00
CA SER A 84 9.27 14.11 -14.76
C SER A 84 9.67 14.08 -13.29
N MET A 85 8.72 14.23 -12.36
CA MET A 85 8.94 14.16 -10.90
C MET A 85 8.57 12.80 -10.31
N MET A 86 8.17 11.84 -11.15
CA MET A 86 7.67 10.55 -10.71
C MET A 86 8.72 9.46 -10.83
N GLU A 87 8.78 8.61 -9.81
CA GLU A 87 9.64 7.44 -9.74
C GLU A 87 8.81 6.16 -9.77
N GLU A 88 9.43 5.02 -10.09
CA GLU A 88 8.73 3.73 -10.02
C GLU A 88 8.31 3.42 -8.59
N SER A 89 7.06 3.02 -8.39
CA SER A 89 6.57 2.60 -7.08
C SER A 89 7.12 1.22 -6.74
N LEU A 90 8.18 1.18 -5.93
CA LEU A 90 8.71 -0.07 -5.36
C LEU A 90 8.12 -0.29 -3.96
N THR A 91 8.10 -1.54 -3.48
CA THR A 91 7.86 -1.80 -2.05
C THR A 91 9.16 -1.57 -1.29
N ASP A 92 9.07 -1.09 -0.04
CA ASP A 92 10.25 -0.79 0.78
C ASP A 92 11.13 -2.03 0.94
N ASN A 93 12.37 -1.92 0.48
CA ASN A 93 13.55 -2.67 0.93
C ASN A 93 14.77 -2.14 0.15
N ASP A 94 15.76 -1.63 0.88
CA ASP A 94 16.99 -1.00 0.35
C ASP A 94 17.80 -1.86 -0.64
N ASP A 95 17.54 -3.17 -0.61
CA ASP A 95 18.21 -4.17 -1.41
C ASP A 95 17.44 -4.62 -2.67
N LYS A 96 16.14 -4.30 -2.78
CA LYS A 96 15.28 -4.69 -3.92
C LYS A 96 15.62 -3.87 -5.16
N GLY A 97 15.76 -4.53 -6.31
CA GLY A 97 16.14 -3.87 -7.56
C GLY A 97 17.64 -3.55 -7.72
N GLN A 98 18.45 -3.69 -6.68
CA GLN A 98 19.90 -3.62 -6.84
C GLN A 98 20.44 -4.83 -7.63
N PRO A 99 21.47 -4.64 -8.47
CA PRO A 99 22.08 -5.75 -9.20
C PRO A 99 22.54 -6.88 -8.27
N ILE A 100 22.14 -8.12 -8.55
CA ILE A 100 22.62 -9.29 -7.83
C ILE A 100 24.04 -9.62 -8.31
N SER A 101 25.02 -9.32 -7.46
CA SER A 101 26.39 -9.80 -7.65
C SER A 101 26.54 -11.27 -7.26
N PRO A 102 27.58 -11.99 -7.72
CA PRO A 102 27.87 -13.35 -7.28
C PRO A 102 27.97 -13.51 -5.75
N ARG A 103 28.47 -12.48 -5.05
CA ARG A 103 28.55 -12.46 -3.58
C ARG A 103 27.17 -12.31 -2.94
N LYS A 104 26.30 -11.45 -3.48
CA LYS A 104 24.91 -11.27 -3.02
C LYS A 104 24.11 -12.55 -3.27
N ALA A 105 24.22 -13.15 -4.46
CA ALA A 105 23.60 -14.44 -4.77
C ALA A 105 24.06 -15.56 -3.82
N ALA A 106 25.35 -15.61 -3.47
CA ALA A 106 25.87 -16.60 -2.53
C ALA A 106 25.34 -16.43 -1.08
N LYS A 107 25.03 -15.20 -0.68
CA LYS A 107 24.38 -14.88 0.61
C LYS A 107 22.91 -15.30 0.55
N MET A 108 22.16 -14.83 -0.46
CA MET A 108 20.76 -15.19 -0.69
C MET A 108 20.55 -16.71 -0.69
N PHE A 109 21.38 -17.47 -1.41
CA PHE A 109 21.30 -18.93 -1.41
C PHE A 109 21.34 -19.55 0.00
N LYS A 110 22.19 -19.01 0.88
CA LYS A 110 22.32 -19.52 2.24
C LYS A 110 21.08 -19.21 3.08
N ASP A 111 20.46 -18.06 2.83
CA ASP A 111 19.27 -17.61 3.56
C ASP A 111 18.03 -18.37 3.09
N LEU A 112 17.97 -18.78 1.82
CA LEU A 112 16.87 -19.54 1.19
C LEU A 112 16.91 -21.06 1.40
N ASP A 113 18.09 -21.65 1.62
CA ASP A 113 18.27 -23.09 1.86
C ASP A 113 17.83 -23.44 3.29
N GLU A 114 16.52 -23.36 3.55
CA GLU A 114 15.91 -23.49 4.87
C GLU A 114 16.13 -24.90 5.43
N ASN A 115 15.97 -25.92 4.57
CA ASN A 115 16.15 -27.32 4.94
C ASN A 115 17.64 -27.74 5.04
N ARG A 116 18.55 -26.87 4.60
CA ARG A 116 20.02 -27.04 4.62
C ARG A 116 20.52 -28.25 3.86
N ASP A 117 19.82 -28.67 2.81
CA ASP A 117 20.20 -29.80 1.94
C ASP A 117 21.23 -29.41 0.86
N LYS A 118 21.57 -28.11 0.77
CA LYS A 118 22.50 -27.51 -0.20
C LYS A 118 21.97 -27.45 -1.63
N ALA A 119 20.65 -27.50 -1.81
CA ALA A 119 19.98 -27.31 -3.07
C ALA A 119 18.64 -26.60 -2.84
N LEU A 120 18.37 -25.54 -3.61
CA LEU A 120 17.06 -24.89 -3.54
C LEU A 120 16.04 -25.72 -4.30
N ASP A 121 14.93 -26.04 -3.64
CA ASP A 121 13.77 -26.67 -4.25
C ASP A 121 12.82 -25.65 -4.89
N ALA A 122 11.66 -26.11 -5.37
CA ALA A 122 10.71 -25.24 -6.06
C ALA A 122 10.05 -24.21 -5.14
N GLU A 123 9.86 -24.54 -3.87
CA GLU A 123 9.23 -23.66 -2.87
C GLU A 123 10.21 -22.58 -2.42
N GLU A 124 11.46 -22.96 -2.12
CA GLU A 124 12.54 -22.02 -1.77
C GLU A 124 12.84 -21.05 -2.94
N ILE A 125 12.77 -21.52 -4.19
CA ILE A 125 12.90 -20.65 -5.37
C ILE A 125 11.68 -19.71 -5.51
N ALA A 126 10.46 -20.19 -5.27
CA ALA A 126 9.27 -19.33 -5.32
C ALA A 126 9.31 -18.25 -4.23
N GLN A 127 9.79 -18.60 -3.03
CA GLN A 127 10.04 -17.65 -1.95
C GLN A 127 11.08 -16.60 -2.34
N PHE A 128 12.20 -17.01 -2.95
CA PHE A 128 13.19 -16.07 -3.48
C PHE A 128 12.60 -15.05 -4.43
N PHE A 129 11.78 -15.50 -5.39
CA PHE A 129 11.13 -14.60 -6.35
C PHE A 129 10.22 -13.58 -5.68
N ARG A 130 9.45 -14.01 -4.68
CA ARG A 130 8.57 -13.13 -3.90
C ARG A 130 9.37 -12.13 -3.06
N GLU A 131 10.33 -12.61 -2.26
CA GLU A 131 11.01 -11.78 -1.27
C GLU A 131 12.07 -10.84 -1.88
N ALA A 132 12.80 -11.29 -2.89
CA ALA A 132 13.92 -10.51 -3.42
C ALA A 132 13.51 -9.49 -4.48
N PHE A 133 12.39 -9.69 -5.17
CA PHE A 133 11.99 -8.89 -6.34
C PHE A 133 10.51 -8.58 -6.44
N ASP A 134 9.71 -8.88 -5.40
CA ASP A 134 8.26 -8.71 -5.41
C ASP A 134 7.58 -9.41 -6.59
N LEU A 135 8.14 -10.53 -7.05
CA LEU A 135 7.57 -11.29 -8.15
C LEU A 135 6.51 -12.24 -7.58
N VAL A 136 5.25 -11.82 -7.66
CA VAL A 136 4.09 -12.50 -7.07
C VAL A 136 3.50 -13.60 -7.97
N ASP A 137 3.81 -13.56 -9.26
CA ASP A 137 3.36 -14.54 -10.24
C ASP A 137 4.51 -14.87 -11.20
N PHE A 138 4.52 -16.06 -11.80
CA PHE A 138 5.50 -16.44 -12.82
C PHE A 138 5.12 -17.77 -13.45
N THR A 139 5.73 -18.07 -14.59
CA THR A 139 5.64 -19.40 -15.21
C THR A 139 6.97 -20.12 -15.19
N TRP A 140 6.94 -21.42 -14.89
CA TRP A 140 8.12 -22.28 -14.97
C TRP A 140 8.73 -22.31 -16.36
N ASP A 141 7.92 -22.17 -17.41
CA ASP A 141 8.38 -22.14 -18.81
C ASP A 141 9.23 -20.90 -19.11
N PHE A 142 8.96 -19.77 -18.44
CA PHE A 142 9.80 -18.57 -18.53
C PHE A 142 11.13 -18.74 -17.79
N LEU A 143 11.11 -19.38 -16.62
CA LEU A 143 12.26 -19.50 -15.73
C LEU A 143 13.24 -20.62 -16.13
N THR A 144 12.73 -21.79 -16.52
CA THR A 144 13.50 -22.99 -16.86
C THR A 144 14.65 -22.74 -17.86
N PRO A 145 14.48 -21.99 -18.97
CA PRO A 145 15.58 -21.72 -19.89
C PRO A 145 16.62 -20.73 -19.34
N ARG A 146 16.35 -20.05 -18.22
CA ARG A 146 17.19 -18.98 -17.66
C ARG A 146 17.92 -19.40 -16.38
N VAL A 147 17.42 -20.40 -15.66
CA VAL A 147 17.99 -20.89 -14.40
C VAL A 147 18.44 -22.35 -14.59
N PRO A 148 19.75 -22.67 -14.47
CA PRO A 148 20.25 -24.03 -14.64
C PRO A 148 19.61 -25.01 -13.63
N ASN A 149 19.27 -26.21 -14.09
CA ASN A 149 18.66 -27.30 -13.30
C ASN A 149 17.31 -26.95 -12.61
N LEU A 150 16.69 -25.84 -12.99
CA LEU A 150 15.33 -25.53 -12.59
C LEU A 150 14.34 -26.38 -13.41
N THR A 151 13.49 -27.17 -12.75
CA THR A 151 12.47 -27.98 -13.44
C THR A 151 11.18 -28.02 -12.64
N LYS A 152 10.03 -28.06 -13.31
CA LYS A 152 8.72 -28.04 -12.64
C LYS A 152 8.51 -29.13 -11.57
N THR A 153 9.19 -30.28 -11.69
CA THR A 153 8.92 -31.47 -10.86
C THR A 153 10.12 -31.97 -10.05
N ASN A 154 11.33 -31.45 -10.30
CA ASN A 154 12.55 -31.94 -9.64
C ASN A 154 13.61 -30.82 -9.53
N THR A 155 13.16 -29.59 -9.21
CA THR A 155 14.06 -28.46 -8.96
C THR A 155 15.02 -28.82 -7.82
N LYS A 156 16.33 -28.73 -8.11
CA LYS A 156 17.41 -28.79 -7.13
C LYS A 156 18.53 -27.86 -7.59
N VAL A 157 18.29 -26.56 -7.52
CA VAL A 157 19.28 -25.56 -7.93
C VAL A 157 20.38 -25.51 -6.87
N ARG A 158 21.59 -25.94 -7.22
CA ARG A 158 22.73 -25.91 -6.31
C ARG A 158 23.34 -24.51 -6.26
N LYS A 159 24.11 -24.24 -5.21
CA LYS A 159 24.76 -22.95 -4.99
C LYS A 159 25.53 -22.40 -6.19
N GLN A 160 26.27 -23.25 -6.90
CA GLN A 160 27.05 -22.82 -8.08
C GLN A 160 26.14 -22.41 -9.25
N GLU A 161 25.04 -23.13 -9.45
CA GLU A 161 24.04 -22.85 -10.49
C GLU A 161 23.30 -21.55 -10.18
N PHE A 162 22.91 -21.37 -8.91
CA PHE A 162 22.27 -20.14 -8.44
C PHE A 162 23.19 -18.92 -8.63
N ILE A 163 24.47 -19.03 -8.26
CA ILE A 163 25.46 -17.94 -8.43
C ILE A 163 25.74 -17.65 -9.91
N ALA A 164 25.75 -18.68 -10.76
CA ALA A 164 26.02 -18.54 -12.19
C ALA A 164 24.83 -17.96 -12.98
N THR A 165 23.63 -17.95 -12.39
CA THR A 165 22.42 -17.44 -13.04
C THR A 165 22.50 -15.93 -13.22
N ASN A 166 22.17 -15.44 -14.42
CA ASN A 166 22.10 -14.01 -14.70
C ASN A 166 20.76 -13.43 -14.23
N TRP A 167 20.63 -13.29 -12.91
CA TRP A 167 19.42 -12.78 -12.27
C TRP A 167 19.02 -11.40 -12.78
N ASN A 168 19.98 -10.50 -12.98
CA ASN A 168 19.69 -9.15 -13.44
C ASN A 168 19.01 -9.13 -14.81
N GLN A 169 19.47 -9.96 -15.74
CA GLN A 169 18.82 -10.09 -17.05
C GLN A 169 17.47 -10.79 -16.95
N LEU A 170 17.34 -11.82 -16.11
CA LEU A 170 16.07 -12.52 -15.89
C LEU A 170 15.00 -11.56 -15.39
N PHE A 171 15.31 -10.74 -14.38
CA PHE A 171 14.36 -9.77 -13.83
C PHE A 171 14.08 -8.61 -14.80
N ALA A 172 15.08 -8.15 -15.54
CA ALA A 172 14.86 -7.15 -16.59
C ALA A 172 13.93 -7.68 -17.71
N ASP A 173 14.12 -8.92 -18.14
CA ASP A 173 13.24 -9.59 -19.10
C ASP A 173 11.83 -9.74 -18.54
N ALA A 174 11.71 -10.20 -17.29
CA ALA A 174 10.42 -10.40 -16.63
C ALA A 174 9.67 -9.07 -16.52
N LYS A 175 10.31 -8.00 -16.04
CA LYS A 175 9.67 -6.68 -15.92
C LYS A 175 9.21 -6.13 -17.27
N LYS A 176 9.98 -6.40 -18.33
CA LYS A 176 9.67 -5.95 -19.69
C LYS A 176 8.53 -6.74 -20.33
N LEU A 177 8.50 -8.06 -20.14
CA LEU A 177 7.60 -8.97 -20.84
C LEU A 177 6.33 -9.27 -20.05
N HIS A 178 6.43 -9.23 -18.71
CA HIS A 178 5.41 -9.65 -17.76
C HIS A 178 5.32 -8.68 -16.56
N PRO A 179 5.05 -7.38 -16.77
CA PRO A 179 4.90 -6.44 -15.67
C PRO A 179 3.79 -6.85 -14.67
N GLU A 180 2.80 -7.63 -15.11
CA GLU A 180 1.71 -8.19 -14.29
C GLU A 180 2.14 -9.21 -13.23
N TRP A 181 3.39 -9.66 -13.28
CA TRP A 181 3.97 -10.59 -12.30
C TRP A 181 4.57 -9.90 -11.09
N PHE A 182 4.79 -8.59 -11.17
CA PHE A 182 5.41 -7.82 -10.09
C PHE A 182 4.34 -7.25 -9.19
N ALA A 183 4.64 -7.11 -7.89
CA ALA A 183 3.64 -6.63 -6.95
C ALA A 183 3.12 -5.23 -7.30
N ARG A 184 3.93 -4.38 -7.95
CA ARG A 184 3.56 -3.03 -8.35
C ARG A 184 4.00 -2.73 -9.77
N HIS A 185 3.10 -2.11 -10.53
CA HIS A 185 3.37 -1.52 -11.83
C HIS A 185 2.72 -0.13 -11.88
N SER A 186 3.40 0.83 -11.27
CA SER A 186 2.98 2.22 -11.18
C SER A 186 4.17 3.15 -10.99
N ARG A 187 3.91 4.45 -11.13
CA ARG A 187 4.83 5.52 -10.76
C ARG A 187 4.20 6.39 -9.68
N GLN A 188 5.01 7.05 -8.85
CA GLN A 188 4.52 7.92 -7.80
C GLN A 188 5.41 9.14 -7.57
N THR A 189 4.83 10.15 -6.94
CA THR A 189 5.53 11.29 -6.36
C THR A 189 4.80 11.75 -5.09
N TRP A 190 5.39 12.67 -4.34
CA TRP A 190 4.87 13.16 -3.06
C TRP A 190 4.71 14.66 -3.10
N MET A 191 3.60 15.16 -2.56
CA MET A 191 3.26 16.57 -2.52
C MET A 191 3.16 17.05 -1.07
N MET A 192 4.05 17.96 -0.69
CA MET A 192 4.03 18.58 0.63
C MET A 192 2.92 19.65 0.73
N TYR A 193 2.17 19.65 1.82
CA TYR A 193 1.07 20.61 2.03
C TYR A 193 1.53 22.07 2.17
N SER A 194 2.77 22.28 2.61
CA SER A 194 3.42 23.60 2.73
C SER A 194 3.77 24.21 1.36
N GLU A 195 4.03 23.37 0.36
CA GLU A 195 4.40 23.79 -1.01
C GLU A 195 3.16 23.97 -1.90
N HIS A 196 2.03 23.36 -1.52
CA HIS A 196 0.80 23.33 -2.30
C HIS A 196 -0.41 23.78 -1.46
N SER A 197 -0.58 25.09 -1.31
CA SER A 197 -1.62 25.68 -0.47
C SER A 197 -3.05 25.27 -0.83
N PHE A 198 -3.32 24.91 -2.09
CA PHE A 198 -4.64 24.42 -2.50
C PHE A 198 -4.99 23.07 -1.86
N LEU A 199 -4.01 22.27 -1.41
CA LEU A 199 -4.28 21.02 -0.69
C LEU A 199 -4.87 21.26 0.71
N GLN A 200 -4.82 22.49 1.23
CA GLN A 200 -5.40 22.80 2.53
C GLN A 200 -6.93 22.70 2.51
N SER A 201 -7.59 22.97 1.37
CA SER A 201 -9.04 22.73 1.19
C SER A 201 -9.36 21.24 1.10
N VAL A 202 -8.46 20.46 0.49
CA VAL A 202 -8.60 18.99 0.44
C VAL A 202 -8.57 18.40 1.85
N LEU A 203 -7.64 18.86 2.71
CA LEU A 203 -7.61 18.44 4.12
C LEU A 203 -8.85 18.86 4.90
N ASP A 204 -9.42 20.04 4.64
CA ASP A 204 -10.71 20.46 5.22
C ASP A 204 -11.86 19.52 4.79
N ASN A 205 -11.90 19.15 3.51
CA ASN A 205 -12.90 18.24 2.98
C ASN A 205 -12.76 16.83 3.60
N VAL A 206 -11.52 16.35 3.79
CA VAL A 206 -11.22 15.11 4.52
C VAL A 206 -11.73 15.17 5.96
N ALA A 207 -11.43 16.24 6.70
CA ALA A 207 -11.91 16.42 8.06
C ALA A 207 -13.45 16.37 8.13
N ALA A 208 -14.13 17.07 7.22
CA ALA A 208 -15.58 17.12 7.17
C ALA A 208 -16.23 15.73 6.96
N VAL A 209 -15.71 14.92 6.04
CA VAL A 209 -16.31 13.62 5.72
C VAL A 209 -15.93 12.50 6.69
N THR A 210 -14.71 12.54 7.22
CA THR A 210 -14.23 11.54 8.19
C THR A 210 -14.78 11.80 9.60
N GLY A 211 -15.14 13.04 9.91
CA GLY A 211 -15.57 13.48 11.25
C GLY A 211 -14.42 13.77 12.21
N LEU A 212 -13.17 13.67 11.75
CA LEU A 212 -12.00 14.09 12.52
C LEU A 212 -11.92 15.62 12.59
N SER A 213 -11.25 16.15 13.61
CA SER A 213 -11.01 17.60 13.67
C SER A 213 -10.00 18.02 12.61
N GLU A 214 -10.15 19.24 12.09
CA GLU A 214 -9.22 19.80 11.09
C GLU A 214 -7.78 19.84 11.62
N THR A 215 -7.60 20.18 12.89
CA THR A 215 -6.30 20.17 13.56
C THR A 215 -5.70 18.77 13.53
N LEU A 216 -6.48 17.74 13.89
CA LEU A 216 -5.99 16.37 13.90
C LEU A 216 -5.58 15.92 12.49
N VAL A 217 -6.43 16.19 11.48
CA VAL A 217 -6.12 15.86 10.09
C VAL A 217 -4.83 16.54 9.63
N ARG A 218 -4.67 17.85 9.87
CA ARG A 218 -3.46 18.59 9.45
C ARG A 218 -2.19 18.15 10.17
N GLU A 219 -2.30 17.72 11.42
CA GLU A 219 -1.15 17.29 12.21
C GLU A 219 -0.75 15.83 11.98
N THR A 220 -1.64 15.00 11.45
CA THR A 220 -1.40 13.55 11.29
C THR A 220 -1.32 13.10 9.84
N ALA A 221 -1.62 13.99 8.88
CA ALA A 221 -1.54 13.66 7.47
C ALA A 221 -0.09 13.53 7.00
N GLU A 222 0.25 12.37 6.43
CA GLU A 222 1.43 12.20 5.58
C GLU A 222 1.29 13.07 4.32
N SER A 223 2.42 13.46 3.70
CA SER A 223 2.43 14.09 2.36
C SER A 223 1.48 13.37 1.41
N MET A 224 0.77 14.13 0.58
CA MET A 224 -0.13 13.51 -0.39
C MET A 224 0.70 12.71 -1.39
N GLN A 225 0.49 11.41 -1.44
CA GLN A 225 1.06 10.55 -2.47
C GLN A 225 0.22 10.68 -3.73
N VAL A 226 0.84 10.94 -4.89
CA VAL A 226 0.16 10.93 -6.19
C VAL A 226 0.70 9.76 -7.00
N LEU A 227 -0.21 8.90 -7.48
CA LEU A 227 0.13 7.67 -8.20
C LEU A 227 -0.41 7.68 -9.63
N VAL A 228 0.37 7.08 -10.51
CA VAL A 228 0.06 6.93 -11.94
C VAL A 228 0.26 5.49 -12.35
N TYR A 229 -0.83 4.85 -12.74
CA TYR A 229 -0.85 3.48 -13.26
C TYR A 229 -0.97 3.53 -14.78
N PRO A 230 0.04 3.05 -15.53
CA PRO A 230 0.02 3.08 -16.99
C PRO A 230 -1.17 2.29 -17.53
N PRO A 231 -1.69 2.58 -18.74
CA PRO A 231 -2.74 1.79 -19.37
C PRO A 231 -2.25 0.36 -19.66
N ASN A 232 -3.19 -0.58 -19.81
CA ASN A 232 -2.93 -1.99 -20.17
C ASN A 232 -2.04 -2.74 -19.15
N GLY A 233 -2.30 -2.59 -17.85
CA GLY A 233 -1.62 -3.41 -16.85
C GLY A 233 -1.09 -2.66 -15.63
N GLY A 234 -1.31 -1.36 -15.50
CA GLY A 234 -0.94 -0.64 -14.29
C GLY A 234 -1.76 -1.12 -13.09
N HIS A 235 -1.10 -1.56 -12.02
CA HIS A 235 -1.72 -2.21 -10.87
C HIS A 235 -0.84 -2.13 -9.61
N TYR A 236 -1.42 -2.53 -8.48
CA TYR A 236 -0.68 -2.88 -7.26
C TYR A 236 -1.37 -4.05 -6.56
N SER A 237 -0.57 -5.00 -6.10
CA SER A 237 -1.02 -6.21 -5.42
C SER A 237 -1.62 -5.87 -4.06
N CYS A 238 -2.38 -6.82 -3.52
CA CYS A 238 -3.02 -6.59 -2.24
C CYS A 238 -1.99 -6.41 -1.11
N HIS A 239 -2.26 -5.47 -0.20
CA HIS A 239 -1.40 -5.19 0.93
C HIS A 239 -2.17 -4.48 2.05
N HIS A 240 -1.51 -4.31 3.19
CA HIS A 240 -1.92 -3.41 4.26
C HIS A 240 -1.14 -2.11 4.19
N ASP A 241 -1.81 -0.99 4.46
CA ASP A 241 -1.14 0.31 4.55
C ASP A 241 -0.33 0.49 5.84
N THR A 242 -0.56 -0.36 6.84
CA THR A 242 0.15 -0.37 8.11
C THR A 242 0.45 -1.80 8.54
N ALA A 243 1.53 -2.01 9.28
CA ALA A 243 1.96 -3.31 9.76
C ALA A 243 2.06 -3.29 11.31
N PRO A 244 1.88 -4.45 11.98
CA PRO A 244 1.95 -4.54 13.43
C PRO A 244 3.32 -4.20 14.02
N ASP A 245 4.37 -4.23 13.19
CA ASP A 245 5.76 -4.03 13.61
C ASP A 245 6.08 -2.57 13.98
N TYR A 246 5.24 -1.61 13.56
CA TYR A 246 5.45 -0.17 13.77
C TYR A 246 4.23 0.48 14.42
N PRO A 247 3.84 0.10 15.65
CA PRO A 247 2.62 0.60 16.29
C PRO A 247 2.72 2.09 16.69
N ASP A 248 3.93 2.62 16.84
CA ASP A 248 4.19 3.97 17.32
C ASP A 248 4.06 5.04 16.22
N ASP A 249 4.01 4.65 14.95
CA ASP A 249 3.79 5.53 13.79
C ASP A 249 2.99 4.80 12.70
N ALA A 250 1.77 4.41 13.06
CA ALA A 250 0.90 3.61 12.22
C ALA A 250 -0.12 4.50 11.50
N ARG A 251 -0.34 4.24 10.22
CA ARG A 251 -1.40 4.87 9.42
C ARG A 251 -2.77 4.42 9.92
N PHE A 252 -3.39 5.22 10.79
CA PHE A 252 -4.73 4.99 11.36
C PHE A 252 -5.80 4.78 10.28
N MET A 253 -5.77 5.60 9.22
CA MET A 253 -6.74 5.50 8.13
C MET A 253 -6.15 5.92 6.78
N THR A 254 -6.82 5.47 5.73
CA THR A 254 -6.48 5.79 4.34
C THR A 254 -7.62 6.55 3.70
N VAL A 255 -7.30 7.66 3.04
CA VAL A 255 -8.21 8.38 2.14
C VAL A 255 -7.63 8.30 0.73
N PHE A 256 -8.31 7.56 -0.14
CA PHE A 256 -7.89 7.25 -1.51
C PHE A 256 -8.76 8.01 -2.52
N PHE A 257 -8.15 8.80 -3.39
CA PHE A 257 -8.82 9.64 -4.38
C PHE A 257 -8.61 9.10 -5.79
N PHE A 258 -9.65 9.13 -6.61
CA PHE A 258 -9.55 8.94 -8.06
C PHE A 258 -9.46 10.31 -8.75
N LEU A 259 -8.38 10.56 -9.48
CA LEU A 259 -8.10 11.86 -10.11
C LEU A 259 -8.55 11.91 -11.59
N ASN A 260 -8.96 10.78 -12.16
CA ASN A 260 -9.62 10.68 -13.45
C ASN A 260 -10.57 9.47 -13.50
N ASP A 261 -11.43 9.47 -14.51
CA ASP A 261 -12.28 8.32 -14.84
C ASP A 261 -11.44 7.24 -15.53
N VAL A 262 -11.78 5.98 -15.26
CA VAL A 262 -11.21 4.81 -15.95
C VAL A 262 -12.37 3.95 -16.45
N THR A 263 -12.43 3.74 -17.76
CA THR A 263 -13.55 3.05 -18.41
C THR A 263 -13.52 1.55 -18.15
N GLU A 264 -12.34 0.94 -18.18
CA GLU A 264 -12.18 -0.50 -17.97
C GLU A 264 -10.97 -0.84 -17.09
N GLY A 265 -11.20 -1.71 -16.10
CA GLY A 265 -10.20 -2.05 -15.10
C GLY A 265 -9.94 -0.92 -14.11
N GLY A 266 -8.78 -0.99 -13.44
CA GLY A 266 -8.34 0.05 -12.51
C GLY A 266 -9.11 0.07 -11.18
N GLU A 267 -9.97 -0.91 -10.89
CA GLU A 267 -10.76 -0.96 -9.67
C GLU A 267 -9.86 -0.98 -8.42
N THR A 268 -10.29 -0.33 -7.35
CA THR A 268 -9.73 -0.56 -6.02
C THR A 268 -10.56 -1.64 -5.34
N VAL A 269 -9.94 -2.75 -4.95
CA VAL A 269 -10.61 -3.91 -4.34
C VAL A 269 -10.23 -4.01 -2.88
N LEU A 270 -11.24 -4.09 -2.01
CA LEU A 270 -11.09 -4.26 -0.57
C LEU A 270 -11.25 -5.75 -0.25
N PHE A 271 -10.17 -6.52 -0.41
CA PHE A 271 -10.18 -7.99 -0.34
C PHE A 271 -10.62 -8.55 1.01
N GLY A 272 -10.52 -7.76 2.08
CA GLY A 272 -11.00 -8.17 3.41
C GLY A 272 -12.49 -7.94 3.66
N THR A 273 -13.23 -7.42 2.68
CA THR A 273 -14.70 -7.28 2.76
C THR A 273 -15.41 -8.51 2.23
N ASP A 274 -16.58 -8.81 2.81
CA ASP A 274 -17.48 -9.86 2.36
C ASP A 274 -18.93 -9.35 2.40
N LEU A 275 -19.38 -8.78 1.28
CA LEU A 275 -20.67 -8.08 1.18
C LEU A 275 -21.90 -8.99 1.40
N ASN A 276 -21.73 -10.31 1.30
CA ASN A 276 -22.80 -11.27 1.59
C ASN A 276 -22.73 -11.85 3.02
N GLY A 277 -21.72 -11.47 3.82
CA GLY A 277 -21.55 -11.96 5.19
C GLY A 277 -21.29 -13.47 5.29
N THR A 278 -20.89 -14.10 4.19
CA THR A 278 -20.57 -15.53 4.05
C THR A 278 -19.62 -16.06 5.12
N TYR A 279 -18.61 -15.27 5.49
CA TYR A 279 -17.55 -15.66 6.43
C TYR A 279 -17.76 -15.11 7.85
N GLY A 280 -18.80 -14.29 8.06
CA GLY A 280 -19.18 -13.74 9.36
C GLY A 280 -18.21 -12.72 9.96
N LYS A 281 -18.66 -12.02 11.00
CA LYS A 281 -17.90 -10.97 11.71
C LYS A 281 -16.61 -11.47 12.37
N GLU A 282 -16.55 -12.76 12.70
CA GLU A 282 -15.41 -13.34 13.41
C GLU A 282 -14.14 -13.34 12.56
N ARG A 283 -14.25 -13.52 11.24
CA ARG A 283 -13.09 -13.49 10.32
C ARG A 283 -12.37 -12.15 10.35
N ALA A 284 -13.11 -11.04 10.44
CA ALA A 284 -12.55 -9.70 10.55
C ALA A 284 -11.77 -9.44 11.84
N LEU A 285 -11.99 -10.28 12.86
CA LEU A 285 -11.29 -10.21 14.15
C LEU A 285 -10.14 -11.21 14.24
N GLN A 286 -9.95 -12.05 13.23
CA GLN A 286 -8.85 -13.01 13.19
C GLN A 286 -7.51 -12.29 12.98
N GLY A 287 -6.45 -12.92 13.48
CA GLY A 287 -5.09 -12.38 13.44
C GLY A 287 -4.34 -12.75 12.17
N GLU A 288 -3.05 -12.46 12.19
CA GLU A 288 -2.09 -12.59 11.10
C GLU A 288 -2.15 -13.93 10.34
N GLU A 289 -2.29 -15.07 11.03
CA GLU A 289 -2.31 -16.40 10.37
C GLU A 289 -3.39 -16.51 9.29
N VAL A 290 -4.61 -16.06 9.59
CA VAL A 290 -5.73 -16.13 8.64
C VAL A 290 -5.53 -15.12 7.50
N TRP A 291 -5.07 -13.93 7.84
CA TRP A 291 -4.93 -12.87 6.87
C TRP A 291 -3.71 -13.03 5.96
N GLY A 292 -2.67 -13.73 6.42
CA GLY A 292 -1.55 -14.17 5.59
C GLY A 292 -1.99 -15.16 4.51
N GLU A 293 -2.91 -16.09 4.81
CA GLU A 293 -3.48 -16.96 3.78
C GLU A 293 -4.25 -16.14 2.74
N ILE A 294 -5.06 -15.17 3.19
CA ILE A 294 -5.84 -14.30 2.31
C ILE A 294 -4.94 -13.45 1.42
N GLU A 295 -3.92 -12.84 2.02
CA GLU A 295 -2.91 -12.06 1.34
C GLU A 295 -2.24 -12.87 0.24
N SER A 296 -1.79 -14.09 0.55
CA SER A 296 -1.18 -14.99 -0.44
C SER A 296 -2.06 -15.28 -1.65
N ARG A 297 -3.39 -15.16 -1.50
CA ARG A 297 -4.38 -15.47 -2.53
C ARG A 297 -4.82 -14.25 -3.33
N CYS A 298 -4.63 -13.03 -2.83
CA CYS A 298 -5.00 -11.80 -3.54
C CYS A 298 -3.83 -11.10 -4.24
N GLN A 299 -2.59 -11.57 -4.08
CA GLN A 299 -1.41 -10.94 -4.69
C GLN A 299 -1.52 -10.88 -6.22
N SER A 300 -1.88 -11.99 -6.89
CA SER A 300 -1.95 -12.03 -8.35
C SER A 300 -3.09 -11.14 -8.88
N VAL A 301 -2.83 -10.43 -9.98
CA VAL A 301 -3.84 -9.71 -10.76
C VAL A 301 -4.99 -10.60 -11.23
N ALA A 302 -4.80 -11.93 -11.21
CA ALA A 302 -5.84 -12.89 -11.49
C ALA A 302 -7.04 -12.79 -10.54
N SER A 303 -6.83 -12.22 -9.34
CA SER A 303 -7.82 -12.02 -8.27
C SER A 303 -8.75 -10.83 -8.50
N CYS A 304 -8.47 -10.02 -9.52
CA CYS A 304 -9.25 -8.84 -9.88
C CYS A 304 -10.54 -9.17 -10.66
N PRO A 305 -11.51 -8.23 -10.72
CA PRO A 305 -12.71 -8.39 -11.51
C PRO A 305 -12.42 -8.76 -12.97
N ARG A 306 -13.21 -9.71 -13.49
CA ARG A 306 -13.25 -10.05 -14.91
C ARG A 306 -14.68 -9.86 -15.40
N ASN A 307 -14.85 -9.03 -16.42
CA ASN A 307 -16.18 -8.64 -16.92
C ASN A 307 -17.10 -8.15 -15.79
N GLY A 308 -16.55 -7.34 -14.87
CA GLY A 308 -17.29 -6.78 -13.73
C GLY A 308 -17.60 -7.75 -12.59
N THR A 309 -17.13 -9.00 -12.64
CA THR A 309 -17.39 -10.01 -11.60
C THR A 309 -16.10 -10.38 -10.88
N MET A 310 -16.12 -10.36 -9.54
CA MET A 310 -15.01 -10.82 -8.72
C MET A 310 -14.85 -12.34 -8.79
N PRO A 311 -13.62 -12.87 -8.93
CA PRO A 311 -13.37 -14.31 -8.93
C PRO A 311 -13.34 -14.90 -7.51
N PRO A 312 -13.61 -16.21 -7.34
CA PRO A 312 -13.35 -16.90 -6.07
C PRO A 312 -11.87 -16.80 -5.64
N PRO A 313 -11.58 -16.72 -4.32
CA PRO A 313 -12.52 -16.73 -3.19
C PRO A 313 -13.18 -15.38 -2.90
N PHE A 314 -12.84 -14.33 -3.65
CA PHE A 314 -13.21 -12.94 -3.39
C PHE A 314 -14.51 -12.51 -4.09
N SER A 315 -15.37 -13.45 -4.46
CA SER A 315 -16.60 -13.20 -5.23
C SER A 315 -17.54 -12.16 -4.61
N THR A 316 -17.39 -11.89 -3.32
CA THR A 316 -18.21 -10.97 -2.53
C THR A 316 -17.43 -9.76 -2.02
N ALA A 317 -16.16 -9.59 -2.40
CA ALA A 317 -15.36 -8.44 -2.02
C ALA A 317 -15.85 -7.17 -2.72
N LEU A 318 -15.79 -6.05 -2.03
CA LEU A 318 -16.06 -4.73 -2.57
C LEU A 318 -14.99 -4.35 -3.59
N ALA A 319 -15.42 -4.12 -4.83
CA ALA A 319 -14.61 -3.52 -5.88
C ALA A 319 -15.23 -2.17 -6.29
N VAL A 320 -14.41 -1.12 -6.26
CA VAL A 320 -14.84 0.24 -6.62
C VAL A 320 -14.15 0.69 -7.88
N LYS A 321 -14.95 1.10 -8.88
CA LYS A 321 -14.45 1.61 -10.16
C LYS A 321 -13.98 3.06 -10.03
N PRO A 322 -12.86 3.46 -10.67
CA PRO A 322 -12.41 4.84 -10.66
C PRO A 322 -13.41 5.78 -11.31
N ARG A 323 -13.84 6.80 -10.55
CA ARG A 323 -14.63 7.94 -11.02
C ARG A 323 -13.95 9.20 -10.51
N ARG A 324 -13.59 10.11 -11.41
CA ARG A 324 -12.89 11.36 -11.10
C ARG A 324 -13.58 12.10 -9.94
N GLY A 325 -12.79 12.65 -9.03
CA GLY A 325 -13.25 13.41 -7.87
C GLY A 325 -13.78 12.56 -6.72
N THR A 326 -13.95 11.26 -6.91
CA THR A 326 -14.45 10.34 -5.89
C THR A 326 -13.34 9.98 -4.91
N ALA A 327 -13.68 9.99 -3.63
CA ALA A 327 -12.82 9.49 -2.56
C ALA A 327 -13.40 8.23 -1.93
N LEU A 328 -12.52 7.29 -1.59
CA LEU A 328 -12.78 6.19 -0.69
C LEU A 328 -12.05 6.47 0.62
N PHE A 329 -12.65 6.11 1.75
CA PHE A 329 -11.89 6.03 2.99
C PHE A 329 -12.30 4.83 3.83
N TRP A 330 -11.31 4.28 4.53
CA TRP A 330 -11.44 3.16 5.45
C TRP A 330 -10.41 3.30 6.56
N TYR A 331 -10.60 2.52 7.63
CA TYR A 331 -9.73 2.53 8.80
C TYR A 331 -8.78 1.34 8.75
N ASN A 332 -7.50 1.56 9.03
CA ASN A 332 -6.53 0.48 9.16
C ASN A 332 -6.37 0.04 10.62
N MET A 333 -6.87 0.84 11.57
CA MET A 333 -6.83 0.54 13.00
C MET A 333 -8.20 0.77 13.66
N ALA A 334 -8.51 -0.05 14.64
CA ALA A 334 -9.61 0.16 15.57
C ALA A 334 -9.24 1.22 16.61
N ILE A 335 -10.25 1.90 17.14
CA ILE A 335 -10.11 2.77 18.32
C ILE A 335 -10.59 2.04 19.58
N ASP A 336 -9.96 2.35 20.71
CA ASP A 336 -10.40 1.89 22.03
C ASP A 336 -11.57 2.73 22.58
N SER A 337 -12.04 2.41 23.79
CA SER A 337 -13.13 3.14 24.45
C SER A 337 -12.80 4.61 24.78
N LYS A 338 -11.53 5.01 24.69
CA LYS A 338 -11.04 6.38 24.90
C LYS A 338 -10.79 7.10 23.57
N GLY A 339 -11.10 6.49 22.44
CA GLY A 339 -10.88 7.06 21.11
C GLY A 339 -9.41 7.09 20.70
N GLN A 340 -8.61 6.13 21.18
CA GLN A 340 -7.19 6.00 20.80
C GLN A 340 -7.00 4.83 19.84
N PRO A 341 -6.27 5.00 18.72
CA PRO A 341 -5.91 3.91 17.82
C PRO A 341 -5.16 2.80 18.56
N GLY A 342 -5.48 1.56 18.26
CA GLY A 342 -4.85 0.41 18.88
C GLY A 342 -4.73 -0.77 17.93
N ARG A 343 -5.70 -1.69 17.97
CA ARG A 343 -5.64 -2.94 17.21
C ARG A 343 -5.77 -2.69 15.70
N PHE A 344 -4.92 -3.31 14.91
CA PHE A 344 -4.98 -3.31 13.44
C PHE A 344 -6.25 -3.99 12.90
N TYR A 345 -6.78 -3.46 11.80
CA TYR A 345 -7.78 -4.13 10.99
C TYR A 345 -7.10 -4.93 9.90
N TRP A 346 -6.87 -6.22 10.15
CA TRP A 346 -6.41 -7.14 9.11
C TRP A 346 -7.41 -7.31 7.96
N SER A 347 -8.65 -6.86 8.12
CA SER A 347 -9.61 -6.76 7.01
C SER A 347 -9.37 -5.56 6.08
N SER A 348 -8.42 -4.66 6.40
CA SER A 348 -8.04 -3.52 5.54
C SER A 348 -7.22 -3.90 4.32
N ILE A 349 -6.96 -5.19 4.10
CA ILE A 349 -6.22 -5.68 2.94
C ILE A 349 -6.93 -5.27 1.65
N HIS A 350 -6.20 -4.58 0.79
CA HIS A 350 -6.75 -4.00 -0.43
C HIS A 350 -5.70 -3.94 -1.54
N GLY A 351 -6.14 -3.87 -2.79
CA GLY A 351 -5.27 -3.81 -3.97
C GLY A 351 -5.90 -3.00 -5.11
N GLY A 352 -5.08 -2.64 -6.09
CA GLY A 352 -5.52 -1.93 -7.28
C GLY A 352 -5.39 -2.79 -8.52
N CYS A 353 -6.51 -3.00 -9.19
CA CYS A 353 -6.58 -3.87 -10.34
C CYS A 353 -5.98 -3.26 -11.60
N PRO A 354 -5.53 -4.10 -12.54
CA PRO A 354 -4.99 -3.66 -13.82
C PRO A 354 -5.91 -2.70 -14.56
N THR A 355 -5.39 -1.56 -14.96
CA THR A 355 -6.01 -0.71 -15.99
C THR A 355 -6.08 -1.47 -17.32
N ARG A 356 -7.12 -1.23 -18.13
CA ARG A 356 -7.27 -1.89 -19.44
C ARG A 356 -7.24 -0.93 -20.62
N SER A 357 -7.73 0.30 -20.46
CA SER A 357 -7.87 1.26 -21.56
C SER A 357 -6.96 2.46 -21.40
N GLU A 358 -7.07 3.14 -20.26
CA GLU A 358 -6.45 4.43 -19.99
C GLU A 358 -5.57 4.40 -18.73
N GLU A 359 -4.72 5.42 -18.61
CA GLU A 359 -3.93 5.64 -17.41
C GLU A 359 -4.86 5.96 -16.23
N LYS A 360 -4.58 5.40 -15.06
CA LYS A 360 -5.29 5.76 -13.81
C LYS A 360 -4.39 6.69 -13.00
N TRP A 361 -4.93 7.84 -12.64
CA TRP A 361 -4.36 8.76 -11.67
C TRP A 361 -5.11 8.61 -10.35
N ALA A 362 -4.37 8.46 -9.27
CA ALA A 362 -4.91 8.38 -7.92
C ALA A 362 -4.07 9.22 -6.97
N ALA A 363 -4.62 9.52 -5.79
CA ALA A 363 -3.85 10.09 -4.69
C ALA A 363 -4.24 9.45 -3.37
N ASN A 364 -3.30 9.38 -2.44
CA ASN A 364 -3.54 8.90 -1.08
C ASN A 364 -3.21 10.01 -0.10
N ILE A 365 -4.06 10.14 0.91
CA ILE A 365 -3.72 10.81 2.17
C ILE A 365 -3.84 9.74 3.26
N TRP A 366 -2.72 9.43 3.89
CA TRP A 366 -2.71 8.62 5.09
C TRP A 366 -2.71 9.51 6.31
N LEU A 367 -3.58 9.20 7.28
CA LEU A 367 -3.55 9.86 8.58
C LEU A 367 -2.96 8.90 9.60
N HIS A 368 -1.90 9.33 10.28
CA HIS A 368 -1.18 8.55 11.27
C HIS A 368 -1.85 8.63 12.65
N ASN A 369 -1.54 7.68 13.52
CA ASN A 369 -1.93 7.72 14.93
C ASN A 369 -1.08 8.70 15.76
N THR A 370 -0.03 9.27 15.17
CA THR A 370 0.88 10.27 15.75
C THR A 370 1.05 11.47 14.83
N ARG A 371 1.61 12.56 15.38
CA ARG A 371 1.90 13.78 14.61
C ARG A 371 3.00 13.51 13.59
N GLN A 372 2.77 13.94 12.36
CA GLN A 372 3.74 13.96 11.28
C GLN A 372 4.48 15.30 11.27
N SER A 373 5.82 15.28 11.18
CA SER A 373 6.61 16.52 11.08
C SER A 373 6.72 16.96 9.61
N GLU A 374 6.84 18.27 9.36
CA GLU A 374 7.06 18.80 8.01
C GLU A 374 8.40 18.33 7.40
N GLU A 375 9.35 17.85 8.21
CA GLU A 375 10.68 17.37 7.79
C GLU A 375 10.69 15.87 7.45
N ASP A 376 9.81 15.06 8.06
CA ASP A 376 9.69 13.62 7.75
C ASP A 376 9.02 13.37 6.38
N CYS A 377 8.44 14.41 5.79
CA CYS A 377 7.55 14.38 4.64
C CYS A 377 8.23 14.28 3.25
N GLY A 378 9.56 14.11 3.19
CA GLY A 378 10.34 14.09 1.93
C GLY A 378 11.35 12.96 1.80
N ALA A 379 11.46 12.07 2.78
CA ALA A 379 12.46 11.02 2.78
C ALA A 379 11.85 9.71 3.29
N GLY A 380 11.43 8.86 2.35
CA GLY A 380 11.73 7.43 2.50
C GLY A 380 13.26 7.29 2.50
N THR A 381 13.90 7.64 3.61
CA THR A 381 15.33 7.44 3.83
C THR A 381 15.55 7.30 5.32
N LEU A 382 15.68 6.03 5.70
CA LEU A 382 16.43 5.49 6.83
C LEU A 382 17.18 6.55 7.64
N ALA A 383 17.03 6.45 8.96
CA ALA A 383 18.05 6.88 9.90
C ALA A 383 19.39 6.22 9.52
N VAL A 384 20.19 6.91 8.72
CA VAL A 384 21.61 6.62 8.50
C VAL A 384 22.34 7.22 9.69
N GLU A 385 22.51 6.44 10.76
CA GLU A 385 23.62 6.68 11.67
C GLU A 385 24.92 6.31 10.95
N LYS A 386 25.81 7.31 10.81
CA LYS A 386 27.18 7.15 10.30
C LYS A 386 28.12 6.62 11.36
#